data_AF-A0A7X2M565-F1
#
_entry.id   AF-A0A7X2M565-F1
#
_cell.length_a   1.000
_cell.length_b   1.000
_cell.length_c   1.000
_cell.angle_alpha   90.00
_cell.angle_beta   90.00
_cell.angle_gamma   90.00
#
_symmetry.space_group_name_H-M   'P 1'
#
loop_
_entity.id
_entity.type
_entity.pdbx_description
1 polymer ?
#
loop_
_entity_poly.entity_id
_entity_poly.type
_entity_poly.pdbx_seq_one_letter_code
_entity_poly.pdbx_strand_id
1 'polypeptide(L)'
;MEDHVQEIRQKLPWLVFQDIEYLFDELDYDAKIENLIMQVPDLFETFGIDYTRKYERELYEAAELPLPKKMKKADIGRKDDEPSEYQIDQANYEEVTTRAESWLVPETKYLSPKEIKAAERMVGKDYRKGYLTNDKFTKDDFMIVMEYLEHLSKLPPDKKEFYNGLLDYMLGELTVEKRSVLWKAARKLSENAVIYFTERELERYCGCEDGNEMLRALLESGLIHKSGKWYHFWNHDMLWYLSLKSIQEMSEERKQLYYQEDLPVLWDEEGTEDWISFLKENDWENFKDYLVVPGFSEFLNTAELEGQKAPEKWLIEELKFEWLVFEVNKSEEVHMIFYCPFPIMILEKVNDSIISDVYDLFEEMIDEQIEHVKEFKIPDGGHSKITIQSLLHSKKGQKLLKEYGCFEAMEKILDTMKAYLD
;
A
#
# COMPACT_ATOMS: atom_id res chain seq x y z
N MET A 1 22.94 -11.11 -47.07
CA MET A 1 21.58 -11.56 -46.70
C MET A 1 21.61 -13.00 -46.20
N GLU A 2 22.24 -13.92 -46.92
CA GLU A 2 22.50 -15.30 -46.44
C GLU A 2 23.33 -15.35 -45.16
N ASP A 3 24.41 -14.54 -45.05
CA ASP A 3 25.24 -14.49 -43.82
C ASP A 3 24.46 -14.09 -42.57
N HIS A 4 23.51 -13.15 -42.70
CA HIS A 4 22.66 -12.71 -41.58
C HIS A 4 21.61 -13.74 -41.20
N VAL A 5 21.02 -14.46 -42.17
CA VAL A 5 20.10 -15.56 -41.88
C VAL A 5 20.83 -16.72 -41.21
N GLN A 6 22.08 -16.97 -41.59
CA GLN A 6 22.91 -18.00 -40.97
C GLN A 6 23.32 -17.62 -39.54
N GLU A 7 23.62 -16.34 -39.28
CA GLU A 7 23.85 -15.82 -37.93
C GLU A 7 22.59 -15.93 -37.04
N ILE A 8 21.42 -15.57 -37.57
CA ILE A 8 20.13 -15.69 -36.87
C ILE A 8 19.86 -17.15 -36.50
N ARG A 9 20.04 -18.09 -37.44
CA ARG A 9 19.86 -19.54 -37.18
C ARG A 9 20.74 -20.07 -36.04
N GLN A 10 21.93 -19.50 -35.88
CA GLN A 10 22.87 -19.92 -34.83
C GLN A 10 22.52 -19.34 -33.46
N LYS A 11 22.04 -18.09 -33.42
CA LYS A 11 21.82 -17.36 -32.15
C LYS A 11 20.40 -17.45 -31.62
N LEU A 12 19.40 -17.53 -32.50
CA LEU A 12 17.98 -17.46 -32.13
C LEU A 12 17.56 -18.48 -31.06
N PRO A 13 18.00 -19.76 -31.10
CA PRO A 13 17.63 -20.71 -30.05
C PRO A 13 18.14 -20.34 -28.66
N TRP A 14 19.27 -19.65 -28.57
CA TRP A 14 19.84 -19.18 -27.31
C TRP A 14 19.22 -17.85 -26.87
N LEU A 15 18.92 -16.95 -27.82
CA LEU A 15 18.22 -15.69 -27.53
C LEU A 15 16.84 -15.92 -26.92
N VAL A 16 16.10 -16.95 -27.37
CA VAL A 16 14.82 -17.33 -26.75
C VAL A 16 14.98 -17.64 -25.25
N PHE A 17 16.07 -18.31 -24.85
CA PHE A 17 16.33 -18.57 -23.44
C PHE A 17 16.73 -17.31 -22.67
N GLN A 18 17.47 -16.39 -23.29
CA GLN A 18 17.79 -15.11 -22.69
C GLN A 18 16.55 -14.22 -22.52
N ASP A 19 15.63 -14.26 -23.49
CA ASP A 19 14.37 -13.53 -23.41
C ASP A 19 13.48 -14.12 -22.31
N ILE A 20 13.46 -15.45 -22.15
CA ILE A 20 12.81 -16.09 -20.99
C ILE A 20 13.44 -15.60 -19.67
N GLU A 21 14.77 -15.61 -19.57
CA GLU A 21 15.51 -15.11 -18.39
C GLU A 21 15.20 -13.65 -18.08
N TYR A 22 15.15 -12.79 -19.11
CA TYR A 22 14.82 -11.37 -18.98
C TYR A 22 13.36 -11.16 -18.58
N LEU A 23 12.44 -11.92 -19.19
CA LEU A 23 11.01 -11.77 -18.93
C LEU A 23 10.67 -12.12 -17.48
N PHE A 24 11.40 -13.02 -16.82
CA PHE A 24 11.21 -13.32 -15.39
C PHE A 24 11.33 -12.10 -14.47
N ASP A 25 12.00 -11.02 -14.89
CA ASP A 25 12.10 -9.77 -14.12
C ASP A 25 10.90 -8.82 -14.33
N GLU A 26 9.94 -9.16 -15.20
CA GLU A 26 8.75 -8.33 -15.49
C GLU A 26 7.52 -8.73 -14.65
N LEU A 27 6.61 -7.78 -14.39
CA LEU A 27 5.42 -7.99 -13.53
C LEU A 27 4.40 -9.01 -14.08
N ASP A 28 4.34 -9.24 -15.40
CA ASP A 28 3.43 -10.17 -16.09
C ASP A 28 4.17 -11.30 -16.83
N TYR A 29 5.29 -11.75 -16.26
CA TYR A 29 6.22 -12.64 -16.95
C TYR A 29 5.60 -13.96 -17.42
N ASP A 30 4.71 -14.57 -16.63
CA ASP A 30 4.08 -15.86 -16.97
C ASP A 30 3.31 -15.78 -18.29
N ALA A 31 2.45 -14.76 -18.45
CA ALA A 31 1.67 -14.57 -19.67
C ALA A 31 2.57 -14.23 -20.89
N LYS A 32 3.68 -13.52 -20.68
CA LYS A 32 4.61 -13.16 -21.76
C LYS A 32 5.49 -14.34 -22.16
N ILE A 33 5.94 -15.15 -21.21
CA ILE A 33 6.71 -16.37 -21.44
C ILE A 33 5.83 -17.43 -22.13
N GLU A 34 4.58 -17.60 -21.73
CA GLU A 34 3.64 -18.51 -22.41
C GLU A 34 3.38 -18.07 -23.86
N ASN A 35 3.14 -16.77 -24.08
CA ASN A 35 2.99 -16.22 -25.43
C ASN A 35 4.25 -16.41 -26.29
N LEU A 36 5.44 -16.19 -25.70
CA LEU A 36 6.71 -16.44 -26.37
C LEU A 36 6.85 -17.92 -26.75
N ILE A 37 6.62 -18.85 -25.82
CA ILE A 37 6.72 -20.30 -26.04
C ILE A 37 5.74 -20.78 -27.12
N MET A 38 4.52 -20.23 -27.15
CA MET A 38 3.55 -20.53 -28.20
C MET A 38 4.02 -20.10 -29.60
N GLN A 39 4.80 -19.02 -29.69
CA GLN A 39 5.29 -18.46 -30.96
C GLN A 39 6.62 -19.07 -31.43
N VAL A 40 7.41 -19.67 -30.53
CA VAL A 40 8.73 -20.24 -30.84
C VAL A 40 8.70 -21.29 -31.97
N PRO A 41 7.73 -22.22 -32.07
CA PRO A 41 7.67 -23.18 -33.18
C PRO A 41 7.53 -22.50 -34.55
N ASP A 42 6.62 -21.53 -34.67
CA ASP A 42 6.38 -20.78 -35.91
C ASP A 42 7.58 -19.88 -36.27
N LEU A 43 8.22 -19.31 -35.24
CA LEU A 43 9.44 -18.54 -35.38
C LEU A 43 10.60 -19.41 -35.90
N PHE A 44 10.74 -20.63 -35.38
CA PHE A 44 11.76 -21.59 -35.82
C PHE A 44 11.50 -22.06 -37.24
N GLU A 45 10.24 -22.34 -37.60
CA GLU A 45 9.83 -22.69 -38.97
C GLU A 45 10.18 -21.56 -39.95
N THR A 46 9.91 -20.30 -39.58
CA THR A 46 10.19 -19.12 -40.41
C THR A 46 11.68 -19.00 -40.78
N PHE A 47 12.58 -19.36 -39.85
CA PHE A 47 14.02 -19.33 -40.09
C PHE A 47 14.60 -20.68 -40.54
N GLY A 48 13.78 -21.72 -40.69
CA GLY A 48 14.22 -23.07 -41.07
C GLY A 48 15.10 -23.75 -40.01
N ILE A 49 14.75 -23.57 -38.73
CA ILE A 49 15.38 -24.22 -37.57
C ILE A 49 14.50 -25.38 -37.13
N ASP A 50 15.08 -26.56 -36.90
CA ASP A 50 14.33 -27.73 -36.44
C ASP A 50 13.88 -27.57 -34.98
N TYR A 51 12.57 -27.46 -34.76
CA TYR A 51 11.98 -27.50 -33.41
C TYR A 51 11.92 -28.94 -32.90
N THR A 52 12.94 -29.35 -32.14
CA THR A 52 13.05 -30.74 -31.67
C THR A 52 12.38 -30.94 -30.31
N ARG A 53 11.94 -32.18 -30.04
CA ARG A 53 11.43 -32.59 -28.72
C ARG A 53 12.47 -32.48 -27.59
N LYS A 54 13.76 -32.36 -27.94
CA LYS A 54 14.81 -32.10 -26.95
C LYS A 54 14.79 -30.62 -26.58
N TYR A 55 14.75 -29.74 -27.58
CA TYR A 55 14.63 -28.31 -27.40
C TYR A 55 13.31 -27.91 -26.72
N GLU A 56 12.18 -28.50 -27.08
CA GLU A 56 10.88 -28.30 -26.40
C GLU A 56 10.97 -28.63 -24.90
N ARG A 57 11.73 -29.67 -24.52
CA ARG A 57 11.95 -30.00 -23.11
C ARG A 57 12.81 -28.97 -22.41
N GLU A 58 13.91 -28.59 -23.03
CA GLU A 58 14.82 -27.57 -22.49
C GLU A 58 14.12 -26.20 -22.38
N LEU A 59 13.26 -25.84 -23.34
CA LEU A 59 12.45 -24.62 -23.37
C LEU A 59 11.45 -24.57 -22.20
N TYR A 60 10.66 -25.64 -22.02
CA TYR A 60 9.69 -25.71 -20.93
C TYR A 60 10.37 -25.82 -19.56
N GLU A 61 11.53 -26.48 -19.48
CA GLU A 61 12.34 -26.54 -18.26
C GLU A 61 12.92 -25.17 -17.90
N ALA A 62 13.45 -24.42 -18.87
CA ALA A 62 13.96 -23.06 -18.66
C ALA A 62 12.85 -22.05 -18.30
N ALA A 63 11.63 -22.29 -18.76
CA ALA A 63 10.45 -21.49 -18.41
C ALA A 63 9.74 -21.94 -17.13
N GLU A 64 10.27 -22.96 -16.43
CA GLU A 64 9.65 -23.59 -15.25
C GLU A 64 8.20 -24.11 -15.47
N LEU A 65 7.86 -24.46 -16.71
CA LEU A 65 6.52 -24.95 -17.11
C LEU A 65 6.46 -26.48 -17.28
N PRO A 66 5.31 -27.12 -16.99
CA PRO A 66 5.14 -28.55 -17.21
C PRO A 66 5.03 -28.87 -18.72
N LEU A 67 5.74 -29.92 -19.15
CA LEU A 67 5.67 -30.41 -20.53
C LEU A 67 4.24 -30.83 -20.94
N PRO A 68 3.74 -30.39 -22.11
CA PRO A 68 2.41 -30.77 -22.58
C PRO A 68 2.30 -32.29 -22.81
N LYS A 69 1.27 -32.91 -22.23
CA LYS A 69 0.97 -34.34 -22.42
C LYS A 69 0.41 -34.54 -23.82
N LYS A 70 1.06 -35.38 -24.64
CA LYS A 70 0.58 -35.70 -26.01
C LYS A 70 -0.86 -36.24 -25.99
N MET A 71 -1.80 -35.53 -26.61
CA MET A 71 -3.03 -36.15 -27.09
C MET A 71 -2.70 -37.09 -28.26
N LYS A 72 -3.10 -38.36 -28.14
CA LYS A 72 -3.12 -39.27 -29.29
C LYS A 72 -4.19 -38.76 -30.26
N LYS A 73 -3.86 -38.60 -31.54
CA LYS A 73 -4.88 -38.44 -32.60
C LYS A 73 -5.85 -39.62 -32.51
N ALA A 74 -7.06 -39.36 -32.05
CA ALA A 74 -8.14 -40.33 -32.06
C ALA A 74 -8.73 -40.38 -33.47
N ASP A 75 -8.90 -41.61 -33.95
CA ASP A 75 -9.62 -41.93 -35.18
C ASP A 75 -11.08 -41.46 -35.03
N ILE A 76 -11.60 -40.76 -36.04
CA ILE A 76 -12.90 -40.08 -35.99
C ILE A 76 -14.03 -41.13 -35.98
N GLY A 77 -14.45 -41.51 -34.78
CA GLY A 77 -15.69 -42.24 -34.53
C GLY A 77 -16.67 -41.32 -33.82
N ARG A 78 -17.63 -40.78 -34.56
CA ARG A 78 -18.76 -39.98 -34.03
C ARG A 78 -19.38 -40.64 -32.80
N LYS A 79 -19.34 -39.96 -31.66
CA LYS A 79 -20.33 -40.07 -30.58
C LYS A 79 -20.69 -38.66 -30.11
N ASP A 80 -21.96 -38.34 -30.26
CA ASP A 80 -22.59 -37.03 -30.08
C ASP A 80 -22.77 -36.65 -28.59
N ASP A 81 -21.75 -36.80 -27.75
CA ASP A 81 -21.78 -36.31 -26.35
C ASP A 81 -20.38 -35.87 -25.87
N GLU A 82 -19.54 -35.34 -26.77
CA GLU A 82 -18.30 -34.66 -26.35
C GLU A 82 -18.61 -33.18 -26.07
N PRO A 83 -18.15 -32.64 -24.92
CA PRO A 83 -18.28 -31.21 -24.65
C PRO A 83 -17.64 -30.46 -25.81
N SER A 84 -18.34 -29.45 -26.32
CA SER A 84 -17.86 -28.65 -27.45
C SER A 84 -16.47 -28.09 -27.15
N GLU A 85 -15.69 -27.83 -28.19
CA GLU A 85 -14.37 -27.20 -28.06
C GLU A 85 -14.41 -25.93 -27.19
N TYR A 86 -15.49 -25.15 -27.30
CA TYR A 86 -15.78 -24.02 -26.41
C TYR A 86 -15.96 -24.40 -24.93
N GLN A 87 -16.59 -25.53 -24.61
CA GLN A 87 -16.74 -26.02 -23.23
C GLN A 87 -15.42 -26.58 -22.68
N ILE A 88 -14.57 -27.16 -23.54
CA ILE A 88 -13.23 -27.60 -23.18
C ILE A 88 -12.32 -26.40 -22.95
N ASP A 89 -12.37 -25.41 -23.83
CA ASP A 89 -11.61 -24.16 -23.72
C ASP A 89 -12.08 -23.32 -22.54
N GLN A 90 -13.39 -23.29 -22.26
CA GLN A 90 -13.92 -22.63 -21.07
C GLN A 90 -13.49 -23.35 -19.79
N ALA A 91 -13.49 -24.69 -19.76
CA ALA A 91 -13.00 -25.45 -18.61
C ALA A 91 -11.49 -25.29 -18.42
N ASN A 92 -10.71 -25.25 -19.49
CA ASN A 92 -9.27 -24.99 -19.45
C ASN A 92 -8.97 -23.54 -19.04
N TYR A 93 -9.74 -22.58 -19.53
CA TYR A 93 -9.65 -21.17 -19.11
C TYR A 93 -10.00 -21.05 -17.63
N GLU A 94 -11.10 -21.63 -17.17
CA GLU A 94 -11.46 -21.65 -15.74
C GLU A 94 -10.40 -22.36 -14.89
N GLU A 95 -9.79 -23.45 -15.36
CA GLU A 95 -8.70 -24.15 -14.67
C GLU A 95 -7.41 -23.30 -14.61
N VAL A 96 -7.03 -22.67 -15.72
CA VAL A 96 -5.85 -21.79 -15.81
C VAL A 96 -6.08 -20.51 -15.02
N THR A 97 -7.26 -19.91 -15.08
CA THR A 97 -7.64 -18.73 -14.29
C THR A 97 -7.69 -19.05 -12.81
N THR A 98 -8.30 -20.16 -12.39
CA THR A 98 -8.28 -20.60 -10.97
C THR A 98 -6.85 -20.85 -10.48
N ARG A 99 -6.00 -21.41 -11.35
CA ARG A 99 -4.59 -21.65 -11.04
C ARG A 99 -3.79 -20.36 -10.99
N ALA A 100 -4.01 -19.42 -11.89
CA ALA A 100 -3.40 -18.09 -11.89
C ALA A 100 -3.89 -17.23 -10.72
N GLU A 101 -5.18 -17.28 -10.39
CA GLU A 101 -5.79 -16.63 -9.22
C GLU A 101 -5.14 -17.14 -7.93
N SER A 102 -4.87 -18.45 -7.81
CA SER A 102 -4.14 -19.02 -6.68
C SER A 102 -2.66 -18.58 -6.58
N TRP A 103 -2.10 -17.99 -7.65
CA TRP A 103 -0.73 -17.49 -7.73
C TRP A 103 -0.62 -15.96 -7.60
N LEU A 104 -1.65 -15.22 -8.03
CA LEU A 104 -1.65 -13.76 -8.14
C LEU A 104 -1.99 -13.06 -6.81
N VAL A 105 -2.94 -13.58 -6.03
CA VAL A 105 -3.20 -13.18 -4.63
C VAL A 105 -3.85 -14.36 -3.92
N PRO A 106 -3.36 -14.82 -2.76
CA PRO A 106 -3.94 -15.99 -2.13
C PRO A 106 -5.39 -15.76 -1.70
N GLU A 107 -6.31 -16.64 -2.13
CA GLU A 107 -7.65 -16.73 -1.55
C GLU A 107 -7.56 -17.34 -0.14
N THR A 108 -7.16 -16.53 0.83
CA THR A 108 -7.18 -16.94 2.23
C THR A 108 -8.62 -17.01 2.71
N LYS A 109 -9.09 -18.23 3.03
CA LYS A 109 -10.45 -18.46 3.53
C LYS A 109 -10.56 -18.04 5.00
N TYR A 110 -10.87 -16.77 5.22
CA TYR A 110 -11.16 -16.23 6.55
C TYR A 110 -12.52 -16.69 7.08
N LEU A 111 -12.62 -16.84 8.39
CA LEU A 111 -13.88 -17.11 9.07
C LEU A 111 -14.81 -15.90 8.95
N SER A 112 -16.07 -16.17 8.66
CA SER A 112 -17.11 -15.14 8.78
C SER A 112 -17.38 -14.81 10.25
N PRO A 113 -17.92 -13.61 10.55
CA PRO A 113 -18.35 -13.25 11.91
C PRO A 113 -19.34 -14.24 12.53
N LYS A 114 -20.10 -14.97 11.70
CA LYS A 114 -21.03 -16.01 12.16
C LYS A 114 -20.30 -17.28 12.60
N GLU A 115 -19.25 -17.67 11.89
CA GLU A 115 -18.43 -18.83 12.22
C GLU A 115 -17.60 -18.59 13.48
N ILE A 116 -17.01 -17.40 13.61
CA ILE A 116 -16.35 -16.94 14.84
C ILE A 116 -17.33 -17.06 16.02
N LYS A 117 -18.53 -16.46 15.91
CA LYS A 117 -19.56 -16.54 16.96
C LYS A 117 -20.02 -17.97 17.28
N ALA A 118 -20.01 -18.88 16.31
CA ALA A 118 -20.36 -20.26 16.53
C ALA A 118 -19.29 -20.99 17.35
N ALA A 119 -18.01 -20.76 17.02
CA ALA A 119 -16.87 -21.29 17.76
C ALA A 119 -16.82 -20.74 19.20
N GLU A 120 -17.07 -19.44 19.40
CA GLU A 120 -17.17 -18.80 20.72
C GLU A 120 -18.21 -19.48 21.63
N ARG A 121 -19.41 -19.76 21.09
CA ARG A 121 -20.51 -20.41 21.84
C ARG A 121 -20.16 -21.83 22.29
N MET A 122 -19.34 -22.55 21.55
CA MET A 122 -18.91 -23.91 21.92
C MET A 122 -18.02 -23.92 23.16
N VAL A 123 -17.30 -22.82 23.43
CA VAL A 123 -16.37 -22.70 24.57
C VAL A 123 -17.04 -22.02 25.78
N GLY A 124 -18.31 -21.61 25.66
CA GLY A 124 -19.10 -21.09 26.78
C GLY A 124 -18.64 -19.74 27.34
N LYS A 125 -17.75 -19.03 26.63
CA LYS A 125 -17.27 -17.68 26.95
C LYS A 125 -17.94 -16.67 26.00
N ASP A 126 -18.37 -15.54 26.56
CA ASP A 126 -19.04 -14.47 25.81
C ASP A 126 -18.02 -13.45 25.32
N TYR A 127 -17.54 -13.64 24.11
CA TYR A 127 -16.50 -12.84 23.48
C TYR A 127 -17.07 -11.65 22.70
N ARG A 128 -18.21 -11.05 23.10
CA ARG A 128 -18.88 -9.89 22.47
C ARG A 128 -17.99 -8.62 22.41
N LYS A 129 -16.87 -8.69 21.71
CA LYS A 129 -15.83 -7.70 21.55
C LYS A 129 -15.54 -7.60 20.06
N GLY A 130 -15.75 -6.41 19.49
CA GLY A 130 -15.66 -6.19 18.06
C GLY A 130 -14.30 -6.59 17.46
N TYR A 131 -13.22 -6.48 18.22
CA TYR A 131 -11.87 -6.84 17.77
C TYR A 131 -11.66 -8.35 17.56
N LEU A 132 -12.54 -9.23 18.07
CA LEU A 132 -12.51 -10.67 17.77
C LEU A 132 -13.42 -11.01 16.60
N THR A 133 -14.60 -10.38 16.53
CA THR A 133 -15.63 -10.75 15.55
C THR A 133 -15.52 -10.06 14.21
N ASN A 134 -14.80 -8.94 14.13
CA ASN A 134 -14.68 -8.14 12.91
C ASN A 134 -13.34 -8.32 12.21
N ASP A 135 -12.43 -9.08 12.81
CA ASP A 135 -11.10 -9.29 12.26
C ASP A 135 -11.04 -10.50 11.32
N LYS A 136 -9.94 -10.60 10.57
CA LYS A 136 -9.70 -11.65 9.60
C LYS A 136 -8.81 -12.73 10.23
N PHE A 137 -9.44 -13.85 10.60
CA PHE A 137 -8.75 -15.04 11.08
C PHE A 137 -9.08 -16.23 10.19
N THR A 138 -8.09 -17.05 9.84
CA THR A 138 -8.39 -18.38 9.32
C THR A 138 -8.92 -19.27 10.44
N LYS A 139 -9.42 -20.46 10.09
CA LYS A 139 -9.87 -21.43 11.10
C LYS A 139 -8.73 -21.80 12.05
N ASP A 140 -7.53 -22.00 11.52
CA ASP A 140 -6.38 -22.46 12.31
C ASP A 140 -5.86 -21.33 13.22
N ASP A 141 -5.79 -20.10 12.71
CA ASP A 141 -5.46 -18.90 13.52
C ASP A 141 -6.42 -18.75 14.69
N PHE A 142 -7.71 -18.89 14.42
CA PHE A 142 -8.74 -18.70 15.43
C PHE A 142 -8.68 -19.78 16.52
N MET A 143 -8.22 -20.99 16.21
CA MET A 143 -7.98 -22.01 17.25
C MET A 143 -6.88 -21.55 18.23
N ILE A 144 -5.79 -20.97 17.73
CA ILE A 144 -4.71 -20.43 18.57
C ILE A 144 -5.23 -19.26 19.41
N VAL A 145 -6.06 -18.38 18.82
CA VAL A 145 -6.73 -17.30 19.56
C VAL A 145 -7.57 -17.86 20.70
N MET A 146 -8.34 -18.91 20.46
CA MET A 146 -9.16 -19.54 21.50
C MET A 146 -8.32 -20.18 22.60
N GLU A 147 -7.22 -20.85 22.26
CA GLU A 147 -6.26 -21.39 23.23
C GLU A 147 -5.66 -20.28 24.10
N TYR A 148 -5.20 -19.18 23.50
CA TYR A 148 -4.71 -18.01 24.23
C TYR A 148 -5.77 -17.46 25.21
N LEU A 149 -7.00 -17.27 24.74
CA LEU A 149 -8.09 -16.72 25.55
C LEU A 149 -8.56 -17.69 26.66
N GLU A 150 -8.33 -18.99 26.54
CA GLU A 150 -8.56 -19.97 27.61
C GLU A 150 -7.64 -19.77 28.80
N HIS A 151 -6.38 -19.38 28.56
CA HIS A 151 -5.38 -19.12 29.61
C HIS A 151 -5.63 -17.82 30.40
N LEU A 152 -6.48 -16.92 29.88
CA LEU A 152 -6.78 -15.67 30.54
C LEU A 152 -7.93 -15.78 31.55
N SER A 153 -7.74 -15.16 32.72
CA SER A 153 -8.79 -15.04 33.74
C SER A 153 -9.93 -14.11 33.32
N LYS A 154 -9.65 -13.14 32.44
CA LYS A 154 -10.60 -12.17 31.87
C LYS A 154 -10.20 -11.85 30.43
N LEU A 155 -11.18 -11.50 29.61
CA LEU A 155 -10.90 -11.05 28.25
C LEU A 155 -10.19 -9.70 28.24
N PRO A 156 -9.29 -9.46 27.27
CA PRO A 156 -8.73 -8.14 27.04
C PRO A 156 -9.85 -7.08 26.90
N PRO A 157 -9.65 -5.87 27.44
CA PRO A 157 -10.64 -4.81 27.36
C PRO A 157 -10.79 -4.27 25.94
N ASP A 158 -9.70 -4.19 25.18
CA ASP A 158 -9.59 -3.59 23.86
C ASP A 158 -8.66 -4.36 22.91
N LYS A 159 -8.56 -3.85 21.67
CA LYS A 159 -7.79 -4.42 20.57
C LYS A 159 -6.28 -4.41 20.85
N LYS A 160 -5.76 -3.35 21.46
CA LYS A 160 -4.34 -3.18 21.75
C LYS A 160 -3.88 -4.17 22.80
N GLU A 161 -4.61 -4.32 23.91
CA GLU A 161 -4.30 -5.33 24.92
C GLU A 161 -4.45 -6.75 24.37
N PHE A 162 -5.43 -7.00 23.49
CA PHE A 162 -5.61 -8.30 22.85
C PHE A 162 -4.40 -8.70 21.99
N TYR A 163 -4.02 -7.86 21.02
CA TYR A 163 -2.92 -8.18 20.11
C TYR A 163 -1.57 -8.23 20.82
N ASN A 164 -1.30 -7.32 21.76
CA ASN A 164 -0.06 -7.38 22.54
C ASN A 164 0.04 -8.69 23.33
N GLY A 165 -1.02 -9.08 24.05
CA GLY A 165 -0.99 -10.31 24.83
C GLY A 165 -0.97 -11.57 23.97
N LEU A 166 -1.64 -11.57 22.80
CA LEU A 166 -1.57 -12.69 21.84
C LEU A 166 -0.15 -12.84 21.27
N LEU A 167 0.48 -11.74 20.87
CA LEU A 167 1.87 -11.73 20.40
C LEU A 167 2.83 -12.21 21.49
N ASP A 168 2.66 -11.76 22.73
CA ASP A 168 3.49 -12.22 23.86
C ASP A 168 3.30 -13.72 24.12
N TYR A 169 2.08 -14.25 23.98
CA TYR A 169 1.78 -15.68 24.08
C TYR A 169 2.48 -16.48 22.98
N MET A 170 2.35 -16.06 21.72
CA MET A 170 2.94 -16.76 20.56
C MET A 170 4.47 -16.67 20.53
N LEU A 171 5.04 -15.56 20.98
CA LEU A 171 6.49 -15.31 20.96
C LEU A 171 7.20 -15.74 22.25
N GLY A 172 6.49 -16.28 23.23
CA GLY A 172 6.98 -16.52 24.59
C GLY A 172 8.25 -17.39 24.64
N GLU A 173 8.38 -18.37 23.74
CA GLU A 173 9.50 -19.30 23.68
C GLU A 173 10.70 -18.78 22.87
N LEU A 174 10.56 -17.67 22.14
CA LEU A 174 11.65 -17.11 21.34
C LEU A 174 12.60 -16.26 22.18
N THR A 175 13.89 -16.24 21.81
CA THR A 175 14.88 -15.36 22.45
C THR A 175 14.62 -13.89 22.09
N VAL A 176 15.16 -12.98 22.90
CA VAL A 176 15.01 -11.52 22.69
C VAL A 176 15.60 -11.10 21.33
N GLU A 177 16.72 -11.70 20.95
CA GLU A 177 17.39 -11.41 19.67
C GLU A 177 16.50 -11.82 18.50
N LYS A 178 15.91 -13.02 18.56
CA LYS A 178 14.98 -13.50 17.53
C LYS A 178 13.75 -12.59 17.46
N ARG A 179 13.15 -12.23 18.59
CA ARG A 179 12.01 -11.30 18.62
C ARG A 179 12.34 -9.93 18.01
N SER A 180 13.49 -9.35 18.35
CA SER A 180 13.95 -8.06 17.80
C SER A 180 14.07 -8.09 16.27
N VAL A 181 14.56 -9.20 15.73
CA VAL A 181 14.64 -9.41 14.28
C VAL A 181 13.24 -9.47 13.65
N LEU A 182 12.29 -10.21 14.24
CA LEU A 182 10.92 -10.30 13.75
C LEU A 182 10.21 -8.93 13.76
N TRP A 183 10.36 -8.17 14.84
CA TRP A 183 9.76 -6.84 14.95
C TRP A 183 10.31 -5.87 13.91
N LYS A 184 11.63 -5.90 13.67
CA LYS A 184 12.27 -5.09 12.63
C LYS A 184 11.77 -5.45 11.23
N ALA A 185 11.60 -6.73 10.95
CA ALA A 185 11.06 -7.19 9.68
C ALA A 185 9.62 -6.72 9.46
N ALA A 186 8.74 -6.94 10.45
CA ALA A 186 7.37 -6.45 10.43
C ALA A 186 7.31 -4.94 10.17
N ARG A 187 8.13 -4.16 10.89
CA ARG A 187 8.21 -2.71 10.71
C ARG A 187 8.62 -2.35 9.29
N LYS A 188 9.67 -2.96 8.75
CA LYS A 188 10.15 -2.65 7.40
C LYS A 188 9.13 -2.98 6.32
N LEU A 189 8.39 -4.08 6.47
CA LEU A 189 7.27 -4.42 5.58
C LEU A 189 6.13 -3.38 5.68
N SER A 190 5.81 -2.93 6.90
CA SER A 190 4.79 -1.89 7.12
C SER A 190 5.20 -0.54 6.52
N GLU A 191 6.45 -0.15 6.70
CA GLU A 191 7.03 1.09 6.14
C GLU A 191 7.03 1.08 4.61
N ASN A 192 7.02 -0.09 3.96
CA ASN A 192 7.01 -0.22 2.49
C ASN A 192 5.63 -0.64 1.95
N ALA A 193 4.57 -0.59 2.77
CA ALA A 193 3.21 -1.02 2.42
C ALA A 193 3.11 -2.48 1.88
N VAL A 194 4.01 -3.36 2.30
CA VAL A 194 4.10 -4.75 1.82
C VAL A 194 3.28 -5.67 2.72
N ILE A 195 2.15 -6.16 2.20
CA ILE A 195 1.23 -7.05 2.90
C ILE A 195 1.54 -8.53 2.62
N TYR A 196 1.83 -8.83 1.35
CA TYR A 196 2.32 -10.12 0.88
C TYR A 196 3.76 -9.95 0.46
N PHE A 197 4.64 -10.82 0.92
CA PHE A 197 6.07 -10.72 0.66
C PHE A 197 6.69 -12.06 0.27
N THR A 198 7.81 -11.98 -0.41
CA THR A 198 8.68 -13.10 -0.78
C THR A 198 9.91 -13.13 0.12
N GLU A 199 10.68 -14.21 0.05
CA GLU A 199 11.96 -14.35 0.78
C GLU A 199 12.94 -13.24 0.37
N ARG A 200 12.98 -12.91 -0.94
CA ARG A 200 13.83 -11.87 -1.51
C ARG A 200 13.47 -10.47 -1.00
N GLU A 201 12.18 -10.18 -0.83
CA GLU A 201 11.73 -8.90 -0.25
C GLU A 201 12.11 -8.79 1.21
N LEU A 202 11.93 -9.87 1.98
CA LEU A 202 12.36 -9.92 3.37
C LEU A 202 13.88 -9.67 3.49
N GLU A 203 14.68 -10.32 2.65
CA GLU A 203 16.14 -10.10 2.57
C GLU A 203 16.49 -8.66 2.20
N ARG A 204 15.84 -8.12 1.15
CA ARG A 204 16.07 -6.75 0.66
C ARG A 204 15.83 -5.71 1.75
N TYR A 205 14.72 -5.83 2.47
CA TYR A 205 14.32 -4.82 3.46
C TYR A 205 15.01 -5.00 4.81
N CYS A 206 15.36 -6.24 5.19
CA CYS A 206 15.93 -6.54 6.50
C CYS A 206 17.46 -6.67 6.49
N GLY A 207 18.11 -6.73 5.33
CA GLY A 207 19.57 -6.73 5.19
C GLY A 207 20.29 -7.88 5.90
N CYS A 208 19.62 -9.02 6.07
CA CYS A 208 20.16 -10.16 6.81
C CYS A 208 20.96 -11.10 5.90
N GLU A 209 22.15 -11.48 6.33
CA GLU A 209 23.03 -12.43 5.60
C GLU A 209 22.46 -13.85 5.53
N ASP A 210 21.43 -14.18 6.32
CA ASP A 210 20.72 -15.48 6.28
C ASP A 210 19.18 -15.29 6.44
N GLY A 211 18.54 -14.71 5.42
CA GLY A 211 17.08 -14.50 5.37
C GLY A 211 16.25 -15.78 5.58
N ASN A 212 16.85 -16.95 5.29
CA ASN A 212 16.24 -18.25 5.46
C ASN A 212 16.00 -18.63 6.94
N GLU A 213 16.90 -18.28 7.86
CA GLU A 213 16.70 -18.61 9.28
C GLU A 213 15.58 -17.76 9.90
N MET A 214 15.50 -16.47 9.53
CA MET A 214 14.45 -15.56 10.00
C MET A 214 13.07 -15.99 9.49
N LEU A 215 12.97 -16.29 8.20
CA LEU A 215 11.74 -16.75 7.59
C LEU A 215 11.26 -18.07 8.19
N ARG A 216 12.18 -19.01 8.46
CA ARG A 216 11.86 -20.23 9.19
C ARG A 216 11.35 -19.93 10.59
N ALA A 217 11.98 -19.02 11.33
CA ALA A 217 11.49 -18.64 12.66
C ALA A 217 10.09 -17.99 12.60
N LEU A 218 9.80 -17.15 11.59
CA LEU A 218 8.47 -16.59 11.36
C LEU A 218 7.44 -17.69 11.07
N LEU A 219 7.76 -18.64 10.20
CA LEU A 219 6.88 -19.77 9.88
C LEU A 219 6.66 -20.70 11.09
N GLU A 220 7.72 -21.04 11.81
CA GLU A 220 7.68 -21.91 12.99
C GLU A 220 6.92 -21.27 14.15
N SER A 221 6.97 -19.94 14.29
CA SER A 221 6.16 -19.21 15.27
C SER A 221 4.66 -19.22 14.96
N GLY A 222 4.30 -19.62 13.74
CA GLY A 222 2.93 -19.57 13.24
C GLY A 222 2.42 -18.15 12.97
N LEU A 223 3.23 -17.10 13.08
CA LEU A 223 2.82 -15.70 12.87
C LEU A 223 2.55 -15.34 11.41
N ILE A 224 3.12 -16.10 10.49
CA ILE A 224 2.94 -15.91 9.05
C ILE A 224 2.47 -17.20 8.40
N HIS A 225 1.67 -17.05 7.36
CA HIS A 225 1.23 -18.12 6.48
C HIS A 225 2.05 -18.12 5.20
N LYS A 226 2.16 -19.30 4.58
CA LYS A 226 2.71 -19.46 3.23
C LYS A 226 1.59 -19.88 2.29
N SER A 227 1.39 -19.10 1.24
CA SER A 227 0.42 -19.37 0.18
C SER A 227 1.13 -19.25 -1.18
N GLY A 228 1.48 -20.40 -1.77
CA GLY A 228 2.31 -20.44 -2.98
C GLY A 228 3.72 -19.87 -2.71
N LYS A 229 4.12 -18.84 -3.46
CA LYS A 229 5.38 -18.11 -3.29
C LYS A 229 5.30 -16.99 -2.25
N TRP A 230 4.10 -16.65 -1.80
CA TRP A 230 3.85 -15.50 -0.91
C TRP A 230 3.81 -15.91 0.55
N TYR A 231 4.34 -15.02 1.37
CA TYR A 231 4.23 -15.03 2.82
C TYR A 231 3.36 -13.85 3.25
N HIS A 232 2.57 -14.03 4.29
CA HIS A 232 1.78 -12.95 4.86
C HIS A 232 1.47 -13.20 6.33
N PHE A 233 1.28 -12.13 7.09
CA PHE A 233 0.74 -12.22 8.45
C PHE A 233 -0.73 -12.64 8.42
N TRP A 234 -1.27 -13.03 9.57
CA TRP A 234 -2.69 -13.42 9.68
C TRP A 234 -3.63 -12.30 9.20
N ASN A 235 -3.30 -11.07 9.62
CA ASN A 235 -4.00 -9.84 9.28
C ASN A 235 -3.06 -8.63 9.46
N HIS A 236 -3.54 -7.45 9.07
CA HIS A 236 -2.77 -6.20 9.18
C HIS A 236 -2.42 -5.83 10.62
N ASP A 237 -3.30 -6.12 11.57
CA ASP A 237 -3.06 -5.79 12.97
C ASP A 237 -1.90 -6.58 13.55
N MET A 238 -1.80 -7.88 13.26
CA MET A 238 -0.63 -8.68 13.67
C MET A 238 0.67 -8.07 13.17
N LEU A 239 0.69 -7.67 11.88
CA LEU A 239 1.83 -6.97 11.29
C LEU A 239 2.12 -5.67 12.04
N TRP A 240 1.14 -4.77 12.18
CA TRP A 240 1.35 -3.44 12.76
C TRP A 240 1.69 -3.46 14.26
N TYR A 241 1.07 -4.33 15.07
CA TYR A 241 1.43 -4.44 16.48
C TYR A 241 2.84 -5.04 16.65
N LEU A 242 3.29 -5.96 15.77
CA LEU A 242 4.68 -6.40 15.73
C LEU A 242 5.64 -5.26 15.32
N SER A 243 5.25 -4.46 14.32
CA SER A 243 6.00 -3.29 13.88
C SER A 243 6.19 -2.27 14.99
N LEU A 244 5.14 -2.02 15.78
CA LEU A 244 5.18 -1.10 16.91
C LEU A 244 6.17 -1.54 18.00
N LYS A 245 6.27 -2.84 18.28
CA LYS A 245 7.29 -3.37 19.21
C LYS A 245 8.70 -3.00 18.75
N SER A 246 8.94 -2.95 17.43
CA SER A 246 10.22 -2.54 16.88
C SER A 246 10.59 -1.12 17.28
N ILE A 247 9.62 -0.20 17.21
CA ILE A 247 9.80 1.22 17.60
C ILE A 247 9.96 1.34 19.11
N GLN A 248 9.12 0.64 19.89
CA GLN A 248 9.15 0.71 21.35
C GLN A 248 10.50 0.29 21.95
N GLU A 249 11.19 -0.65 21.31
CA GLU A 249 12.49 -1.18 21.72
C GLU A 249 13.69 -0.35 21.24
N MET A 250 13.47 0.68 20.42
CA MET A 250 14.53 1.61 20.04
C MET A 250 14.98 2.44 21.24
N SER A 251 16.24 2.90 21.22
CA SER A 251 16.66 3.95 22.15
C SER A 251 15.89 5.23 21.87
N GLU A 252 15.80 6.10 22.88
CA GLU A 252 15.08 7.38 22.73
C GLU A 252 15.64 8.24 21.58
N GLU A 253 16.96 8.26 21.40
CA GLU A 253 17.59 8.98 20.29
C GLU A 253 17.17 8.41 18.93
N ARG A 254 17.00 7.09 18.82
CA ARG A 254 16.57 6.46 17.58
C ARG A 254 15.06 6.61 17.35
N LYS A 255 14.23 6.60 18.39
CA LYS A 255 12.80 6.94 18.27
C LYS A 255 12.62 8.37 17.78
N GLN A 256 13.34 9.32 18.37
CA GLN A 256 13.30 10.71 17.95
C GLN A 256 13.66 10.83 16.46
N LEU A 257 14.78 10.23 16.04
CA LEU A 257 15.19 10.25 14.64
C LEU A 257 14.18 9.56 13.71
N TYR A 258 13.57 8.46 14.16
CA TYR A 258 12.53 7.79 13.40
C TYR A 258 11.34 8.72 13.11
N TYR A 259 10.80 9.38 14.13
CA TYR A 259 9.66 10.28 13.97
C TYR A 259 10.00 11.58 13.24
N GLN A 260 11.23 12.11 13.38
CA GLN A 260 11.63 13.40 12.81
C GLN A 260 12.21 13.32 11.40
N GLU A 261 12.80 12.19 11.02
CA GLU A 261 13.50 12.06 9.74
C GLU A 261 12.96 10.89 8.90
N ASP A 262 12.78 9.70 9.47
CA ASP A 262 12.36 8.53 8.69
C ASP A 262 10.86 8.57 8.33
N LEU A 263 9.99 8.83 9.31
CA LEU A 263 8.52 8.81 9.12
C LEU A 263 8.03 9.88 8.13
N PRO A 264 8.57 11.12 8.09
CA PRO A 264 8.20 12.10 7.07
C PRO A 264 8.48 11.64 5.64
N VAL A 265 9.53 10.85 5.39
CA VAL A 265 9.82 10.30 4.06
C VAL A 265 8.70 9.36 3.60
N LEU A 266 8.09 8.63 4.54
CA LEU A 266 6.99 7.72 4.24
C LEU A 266 5.71 8.46 3.84
N TRP A 267 5.55 9.73 4.18
CA TRP A 267 4.31 10.49 3.92
C TRP A 267 4.05 10.71 2.43
N ASP A 268 5.10 10.66 1.60
CA ASP A 268 5.03 10.75 0.14
C ASP A 268 4.99 9.36 -0.53
N GLU A 269 5.13 8.27 0.23
CA GLU A 269 5.11 6.90 -0.30
C GLU A 269 3.68 6.34 -0.38
N GLU A 270 3.36 5.69 -1.50
CA GLU A 270 2.03 5.13 -1.73
C GLU A 270 1.73 3.98 -0.75
N GLY A 271 0.58 4.03 -0.08
CA GLY A 271 0.09 2.96 0.80
C GLY A 271 0.61 2.96 2.25
N THR A 272 1.46 3.92 2.63
CA THR A 272 1.99 4.03 4.00
C THR A 272 1.06 4.80 4.95
N GLU A 273 0.02 5.45 4.44
CA GLU A 273 -0.91 6.28 5.21
C GLU A 273 -1.55 5.52 6.38
N ASP A 274 -1.90 4.25 6.15
CA ASP A 274 -2.49 3.39 7.17
C ASP A 274 -1.51 3.14 8.34
N TRP A 275 -0.22 2.98 8.03
CA TRP A 275 0.81 2.83 9.06
C TRP A 275 1.00 4.10 9.89
N ILE A 276 1.01 5.26 9.25
CA ILE A 276 1.08 6.57 9.93
C ILE A 276 -0.14 6.75 10.85
N SER A 277 -1.33 6.40 10.37
CA SER A 277 -2.58 6.43 11.14
C SER A 277 -2.50 5.51 12.35
N PHE A 278 -1.97 4.29 12.16
CA PHE A 278 -1.80 3.33 13.23
C PHE A 278 -0.86 3.86 14.32
N LEU A 279 0.26 4.49 13.96
CA LEU A 279 1.19 5.10 14.93
C LEU A 279 0.54 6.23 15.71
N LYS A 280 -0.22 7.12 15.05
CA LYS A 280 -0.98 8.19 15.70
C LYS A 280 -1.90 7.64 16.81
N GLU A 281 -2.58 6.53 16.54
CA GLU A 281 -3.53 5.93 17.47
C GLU A 281 -2.87 5.11 18.59
N ASN A 282 -1.75 4.44 18.28
CA ASN A 282 -1.18 3.41 19.18
C ASN A 282 0.11 3.83 19.89
N ASP A 283 0.78 4.88 19.40
CA ASP A 283 2.03 5.45 19.95
C ASP A 283 1.96 6.98 20.08
N TRP A 284 0.77 7.50 20.43
CA TRP A 284 0.46 8.93 20.45
C TRP A 284 1.46 9.80 21.21
N GLU A 285 1.98 9.36 22.35
CA GLU A 285 2.93 10.16 23.15
C GLU A 285 4.21 10.45 22.35
N ASN A 286 4.83 9.42 21.78
CA ASN A 286 6.02 9.60 20.93
C ASN A 286 5.69 10.34 19.62
N PHE A 287 4.54 10.03 19.01
CA PHE A 287 4.07 10.72 17.82
C PHE A 287 3.89 12.24 18.08
N LYS A 288 3.32 12.60 19.22
CA LYS A 288 3.14 13.99 19.64
C LYS A 288 4.49 14.65 19.93
N ASP A 289 5.29 14.05 20.80
CA ASP A 289 6.49 14.68 21.36
C ASP A 289 7.62 14.80 20.33
N TYR A 290 7.72 13.84 19.39
CA TYR A 290 8.80 13.82 18.41
C TYR A 290 8.42 14.35 17.03
N LEU A 291 7.16 14.27 16.62
CA LEU A 291 6.72 14.75 15.30
C LEU A 291 5.84 16.01 15.39
N VAL A 292 4.72 15.94 16.11
CA VAL A 292 3.71 17.03 16.12
C VAL A 292 4.26 18.30 16.75
N VAL A 293 4.75 18.22 17.99
CA VAL A 293 5.21 19.39 18.76
C VAL A 293 6.43 20.06 18.09
N PRO A 294 7.47 19.32 17.66
CA PRO A 294 8.61 19.94 16.97
C PRO A 294 8.20 20.58 15.64
N GLY A 295 7.40 19.87 14.82
CA GLY A 295 6.94 20.39 13.53
C GLY A 295 6.08 21.65 13.66
N PHE A 296 5.15 21.69 14.62
CA PHE A 296 4.32 22.87 14.86
C PHE A 296 5.11 24.02 15.46
N SER A 297 6.03 23.74 16.39
CA SER A 297 6.88 24.77 16.99
C SER A 297 7.76 25.46 15.95
N GLU A 298 8.43 24.71 15.08
CA GLU A 298 9.23 25.27 13.99
C GLU A 298 8.38 26.09 13.02
N PHE A 299 7.22 25.57 12.64
CA PHE A 299 6.30 26.24 11.72
C PHE A 299 5.74 27.55 12.29
N LEU A 300 5.29 27.54 13.54
CA LEU A 300 4.75 28.72 14.21
C LEU A 300 5.83 29.80 14.42
N ASN A 301 7.05 29.41 14.81
CA ASN A 301 8.18 30.35 14.89
C ASN A 301 8.47 30.99 13.53
N THR A 302 8.41 30.21 12.45
CA THR A 302 8.60 30.71 11.08
C THR A 302 7.46 31.67 10.69
N ALA A 303 6.21 31.31 11.00
CA ALA A 303 5.05 32.15 10.74
C ALA A 303 5.14 33.51 11.46
N GLU A 304 5.61 33.54 12.70
CA GLU A 304 5.82 34.78 13.46
C GLU A 304 6.96 35.64 12.88
N LEU A 305 8.08 35.00 12.51
CA LEU A 305 9.25 35.71 11.99
C LEU A 305 9.02 36.26 10.57
N GLU A 306 8.48 35.44 9.67
CA GLU A 306 8.29 35.79 8.27
C GLU A 306 6.97 36.54 8.03
N GLY A 307 5.89 36.09 8.68
CA GLY A 307 4.58 36.75 8.59
C GLY A 307 4.49 38.07 9.38
N GLN A 308 5.45 38.32 10.28
CA GLN A 308 5.53 39.54 11.08
C GLN A 308 4.22 39.80 11.86
N LYS A 309 3.49 40.87 11.52
CA LYS A 309 2.21 41.26 12.17
C LYS A 309 0.97 40.61 11.54
N ALA A 310 1.14 39.74 10.55
CA ALA A 310 0.05 39.08 9.84
C ALA A 310 0.41 37.62 9.48
N PRO A 311 0.66 36.75 10.47
CA PRO A 311 0.99 35.34 10.25
C PRO A 311 -0.10 34.58 9.47
N GLU A 312 -1.37 34.98 9.61
CA GLU A 312 -2.49 34.45 8.85
C GLU A 312 -2.33 34.71 7.35
N LYS A 313 -1.86 35.91 6.97
CA LYS A 313 -1.61 36.25 5.56
C LYS A 313 -0.45 35.44 4.99
N TRP A 314 0.60 35.26 5.78
CA TRP A 314 1.74 34.42 5.40
C TRP A 314 1.32 32.96 5.19
N LEU A 315 0.47 32.41 6.06
CA LEU A 315 -0.03 31.05 5.91
C LEU A 315 -0.83 30.86 4.60
N ILE A 316 -1.70 31.83 4.24
CA ILE A 316 -2.42 31.79 2.95
C ILE A 316 -1.42 31.77 1.78
N GLU A 317 -0.32 32.53 1.86
CA GLU A 317 0.71 32.58 0.82
C GLU A 317 1.45 31.25 0.69
N GLU A 318 1.76 30.61 1.82
CA GLU A 318 2.47 29.32 1.87
C GLU A 318 1.63 28.15 1.34
N LEU A 319 0.31 28.17 1.55
CA LEU A 319 -0.59 27.14 1.01
C LEU A 319 -0.70 27.17 -0.53
N LYS A 320 -0.25 28.26 -1.18
CA LYS A 320 -0.16 28.40 -2.64
C LYS A 320 -1.38 27.89 -3.40
N PHE A 321 -2.58 28.24 -2.93
CA PHE A 321 -3.81 27.88 -3.63
C PHE A 321 -3.82 28.41 -5.07
N GLU A 322 -4.21 27.53 -5.98
CA GLU A 322 -4.45 27.80 -7.38
C GLU A 322 -5.81 27.23 -7.78
N TRP A 323 -6.62 28.05 -8.44
CA TRP A 323 -7.90 27.61 -9.00
C TRP A 323 -7.78 27.56 -10.51
N LEU A 324 -7.88 26.36 -11.06
CA LEU A 324 -7.94 26.11 -12.50
C LEU A 324 -9.39 26.28 -12.96
N VAL A 325 -9.61 27.14 -13.95
CA VAL A 325 -10.93 27.48 -14.48
C VAL A 325 -11.03 27.01 -15.93
N PHE A 326 -11.92 26.05 -16.16
CA PHE A 326 -12.18 25.44 -17.46
C PHE A 326 -13.51 25.94 -18.03
N GLU A 327 -13.52 26.29 -19.31
CA GLU A 327 -14.76 26.59 -20.02
C GLU A 327 -15.35 25.29 -20.59
N VAL A 328 -16.44 24.80 -19.99
CA VAL A 328 -17.14 23.58 -20.42
C VAL A 328 -18.58 23.95 -20.76
N ASN A 329 -19.01 23.72 -22.01
CA ASN A 329 -20.41 23.95 -22.43
C ASN A 329 -20.99 25.36 -22.12
N LYS A 330 -20.16 26.41 -22.14
CA LYS A 330 -20.50 27.80 -21.76
C LYS A 330 -20.74 28.02 -20.26
N SER A 331 -20.45 27.04 -19.42
CA SER A 331 -20.25 27.19 -17.98
C SER A 331 -18.76 27.16 -17.65
N GLU A 332 -18.40 27.73 -16.50
CA GLU A 332 -17.05 27.66 -15.96
C GLU A 332 -17.04 26.56 -14.89
N GLU A 333 -16.11 25.62 -14.99
CA GLU A 333 -15.81 24.62 -13.97
C GLU A 333 -14.50 25.02 -13.27
N VAL A 334 -14.48 24.94 -11.94
CA VAL A 334 -13.34 25.35 -11.12
C VAL A 334 -12.77 24.12 -10.42
N HIS A 335 -11.45 23.97 -10.46
CA HIS A 335 -10.73 22.95 -9.72
C HIS A 335 -9.64 23.61 -8.89
N MET A 336 -9.65 23.38 -7.58
CA MET A 336 -8.64 23.89 -6.67
C MET A 336 -7.45 22.92 -6.58
N ILE A 337 -6.24 23.47 -6.61
CA ILE A 337 -4.99 22.79 -6.33
C ILE A 337 -4.27 23.63 -5.28
N PHE A 338 -3.58 22.98 -4.35
CA PHE A 338 -2.81 23.69 -3.33
C PHE A 338 -1.55 22.92 -2.96
N TYR A 339 -0.61 23.62 -2.35
CA TYR A 339 0.55 23.04 -1.72
C TYR A 339 0.28 22.92 -0.23
N CYS A 340 0.48 21.74 0.35
CA CYS A 340 0.32 21.53 1.78
C CYS A 340 1.72 21.43 2.42
N PRO A 341 2.19 22.44 3.16
CA PRO A 341 3.41 22.32 3.95
C PRO A 341 3.28 21.13 4.91
N PHE A 342 4.38 20.42 5.17
CA PHE A 342 4.38 19.22 6.00
C PHE A 342 3.70 19.41 7.39
N PRO A 343 3.89 20.54 8.11
CA PRO A 343 3.14 20.80 9.35
C PRO A 343 1.62 20.87 9.18
N ILE A 344 1.13 21.29 8.02
CA ILE A 344 -0.31 21.28 7.70
C ILE A 344 -0.77 19.85 7.42
N MET A 345 0.03 19.01 6.76
CA MET A 345 -0.26 17.58 6.57
C MET A 345 -0.32 16.83 7.91
N ILE A 346 0.58 17.16 8.85
CA ILE A 346 0.50 16.64 10.23
C ILE A 346 -0.82 17.08 10.87
N LEU A 347 -1.19 18.36 10.73
CA LEU A 347 -2.42 18.90 11.29
C LEU A 347 -3.66 18.21 10.71
N GLU A 348 -3.72 18.01 9.39
CA GLU A 348 -4.75 17.23 8.72
C GLU A 348 -4.85 15.83 9.32
N LYS A 349 -3.71 15.19 9.62
CA LYS A 349 -3.72 13.84 10.21
C LYS A 349 -4.23 13.79 11.64
N VAL A 350 -3.92 14.81 12.45
CA VAL A 350 -4.35 14.85 13.87
C VAL A 350 -5.71 15.54 14.07
N ASN A 351 -6.14 16.38 13.12
CA ASN A 351 -7.37 17.15 13.15
C ASN A 351 -7.86 17.51 11.73
N ASP A 352 -8.30 16.49 10.99
CA ASP A 352 -8.78 16.59 9.59
C ASP A 352 -9.84 17.68 9.39
N SER A 353 -10.79 17.80 10.33
CA SER A 353 -11.94 18.70 10.21
C SER A 353 -11.55 20.16 9.95
N ILE A 354 -10.44 20.64 10.52
CA ILE A 354 -10.05 22.05 10.36
C ILE A 354 -9.51 22.36 8.98
N ILE A 355 -8.88 21.38 8.34
CA ILE A 355 -8.27 21.52 7.01
C ILE A 355 -9.35 21.37 5.94
N SER A 356 -10.25 20.40 6.10
CA SER A 356 -11.46 20.28 5.26
C SER A 356 -12.31 21.55 5.29
N ASP A 357 -12.58 22.12 6.48
CA ASP A 357 -13.33 23.39 6.62
C ASP A 357 -12.69 24.54 5.81
N VAL A 358 -11.36 24.57 5.75
CA VAL A 358 -10.60 25.59 5.01
C VAL A 358 -10.72 25.38 3.51
N TYR A 359 -10.64 24.15 3.05
CA TYR A 359 -10.77 23.83 1.62
C TYR A 359 -12.16 24.18 1.11
N ASP A 360 -13.21 23.75 1.82
CA ASP A 360 -14.59 24.06 1.48
C ASP A 360 -14.79 25.59 1.37
N LEU A 361 -14.23 26.35 2.33
CA LEU A 361 -14.34 27.80 2.33
C LEU A 361 -13.68 28.46 1.11
N PHE A 362 -12.50 28.00 0.72
CA PHE A 362 -11.75 28.55 -0.41
C PHE A 362 -12.38 28.17 -1.76
N GLU A 363 -12.95 26.97 -1.86
CA GLU A 363 -13.71 26.51 -3.02
C GLU A 363 -15.02 27.30 -3.18
N GLU A 364 -15.83 27.39 -2.11
CA GLU A 364 -17.08 28.15 -2.08
C GLU A 364 -16.87 29.63 -2.46
N MET A 365 -15.80 30.26 -1.95
CA MET A 365 -15.48 31.64 -2.29
C MET A 365 -15.33 31.87 -3.79
N ILE A 366 -14.63 30.97 -4.49
CA ILE A 366 -14.40 31.12 -5.94
C ILE A 366 -15.65 30.78 -6.73
N ASP A 367 -16.36 29.72 -6.35
CA ASP A 367 -17.57 29.29 -7.05
C ASP A 367 -18.69 30.32 -6.96
N GLU A 368 -18.95 30.88 -5.78
CA GLU A 368 -19.99 31.89 -5.60
C GLU A 368 -19.65 33.24 -6.23
N GLN A 369 -18.36 33.57 -6.31
CA GLN A 369 -17.88 34.90 -6.73
C GLN A 369 -17.11 34.86 -8.04
N ILE A 370 -17.34 33.84 -8.88
CA ILE A 370 -16.58 33.62 -10.12
C ILE A 370 -16.54 34.87 -11.02
N GLU A 371 -17.66 35.60 -11.13
CA GLU A 371 -17.78 36.87 -11.86
C GLU A 371 -16.90 37.98 -11.29
N HIS A 372 -16.75 38.03 -9.97
CA HIS A 372 -15.94 39.03 -9.27
C HIS A 372 -14.44 38.72 -9.35
N VAL A 373 -14.07 37.46 -9.57
CA VAL A 373 -12.67 37.02 -9.69
C VAL A 373 -12.18 36.87 -11.12
N LYS A 374 -13.02 37.13 -12.14
CA LYS A 374 -12.64 37.13 -13.57
C LYS A 374 -11.43 38.00 -13.90
N GLU A 375 -11.27 39.14 -13.21
CA GLU A 375 -10.13 40.04 -13.42
C GLU A 375 -8.79 39.48 -12.95
N PHE A 376 -8.80 38.43 -12.12
CA PHE A 376 -7.60 37.75 -11.64
C PHE A 376 -7.24 36.53 -12.47
N LYS A 377 -8.02 36.21 -13.52
CA LYS A 377 -7.74 35.09 -14.42
C LYS A 377 -6.50 35.35 -15.26
N ILE A 378 -5.58 34.41 -15.21
CA ILE A 378 -4.36 34.37 -15.99
C ILE A 378 -4.51 33.24 -17.02
N PRO A 379 -4.40 33.51 -18.33
CA PRO A 379 -4.43 32.44 -19.34
C PRO A 379 -3.31 31.43 -19.11
N ASP A 380 -3.63 30.13 -19.12
CA ASP A 380 -2.65 29.06 -18.93
C ASP A 380 -3.03 27.83 -19.78
N GLY A 381 -2.26 27.55 -20.83
CA GLY A 381 -2.32 26.27 -21.56
C GLY A 381 -3.72 25.68 -21.86
N GLY A 382 -4.66 26.45 -22.42
CA GLY A 382 -6.00 25.96 -22.78
C GLY A 382 -7.07 26.09 -21.69
N HIS A 383 -6.69 26.59 -20.51
CA HIS A 383 -7.59 26.99 -19.43
C HIS A 383 -7.16 28.37 -18.88
N SER A 384 -7.84 28.85 -17.84
CA SER A 384 -7.38 30.01 -17.07
C SER A 384 -7.05 29.57 -15.65
N LYS A 385 -6.17 30.29 -14.96
CA LYS A 385 -5.94 30.07 -13.53
C LYS A 385 -6.06 31.35 -12.72
N ILE A 386 -6.46 31.21 -11.46
CA ILE A 386 -6.43 32.26 -10.45
C ILE A 386 -5.49 31.78 -9.37
N THR A 387 -4.51 32.61 -9.00
CA THR A 387 -3.56 32.27 -7.93
C THR A 387 -3.89 33.05 -6.67
N ILE A 388 -3.63 32.46 -5.50
CA ILE A 388 -3.84 33.13 -4.23
C ILE A 388 -3.02 34.40 -4.07
N GLN A 389 -1.82 34.44 -4.66
CA GLN A 389 -1.00 35.65 -4.67
C GLN A 389 -1.70 36.77 -5.44
N SER A 390 -2.39 36.47 -6.55
CA SER A 390 -3.15 37.47 -7.32
C SER A 390 -4.27 38.11 -6.49
N LEU A 391 -4.96 37.32 -5.66
CA LEU A 391 -5.98 37.81 -4.72
C LEU A 391 -5.34 38.64 -3.60
N LEU A 392 -4.29 38.13 -2.97
CA LEU A 392 -3.62 38.77 -1.85
C LEU A 392 -2.91 40.09 -2.20
N HIS A 393 -2.43 40.27 -3.43
CA HIS A 393 -1.76 41.51 -3.85
C HIS A 393 -2.73 42.61 -4.32
N SER A 394 -4.02 42.31 -4.44
CA SER A 394 -5.04 43.28 -4.85
C SER A 394 -5.93 43.70 -3.68
N LYS A 395 -6.32 44.98 -3.64
CA LYS A 395 -7.27 45.46 -2.61
C LYS A 395 -8.63 44.76 -2.69
N LYS A 396 -9.08 44.41 -3.90
CA LYS A 396 -10.37 43.75 -4.12
C LYS A 396 -10.32 42.27 -3.71
N GLY A 397 -9.24 41.57 -4.02
CA GLY A 397 -9.02 40.18 -3.57
C GLY A 397 -8.82 40.08 -2.06
N GLN A 398 -8.04 40.97 -1.43
CA GLN A 398 -7.95 41.02 0.04
C GLN A 398 -9.30 41.26 0.71
N LYS A 399 -10.14 42.13 0.13
CA LYS A 399 -11.49 42.36 0.64
C LYS A 399 -12.35 41.09 0.53
N LEU A 400 -12.26 40.39 -0.59
CA LEU A 400 -12.99 39.13 -0.82
C LEU A 400 -12.58 38.05 0.19
N LEU A 401 -11.27 37.80 0.34
CA LEU A 401 -10.71 36.85 1.30
C LEU A 401 -11.17 37.14 2.74
N LYS A 402 -11.30 38.42 3.08
CA LYS A 402 -11.80 38.84 4.40
C LYS A 402 -13.32 38.67 4.54
N GLU A 403 -14.09 38.96 3.50
CA GLU A 403 -15.55 38.81 3.54
C GLU A 403 -15.99 37.35 3.68
N TYR A 404 -15.19 36.42 3.13
CA TYR A 404 -15.41 34.98 3.24
C TYR A 404 -14.76 34.33 4.47
N GLY A 405 -14.02 35.07 5.29
CA GLY A 405 -13.45 34.53 6.53
C GLY A 405 -12.16 33.73 6.36
N CYS A 406 -11.45 33.84 5.22
CA CYS A 406 -10.25 33.05 4.95
C CYS A 406 -9.11 33.35 5.94
N PHE A 407 -9.00 34.60 6.39
CA PHE A 407 -7.98 34.99 7.38
C PHE A 407 -8.31 34.41 8.76
N GLU A 408 -9.58 34.46 9.16
CA GLU A 408 -10.08 33.87 10.41
C GLU A 408 -9.89 32.35 10.42
N ALA A 409 -10.05 31.68 9.26
CA ALA A 409 -9.80 30.25 9.13
C ALA A 409 -8.30 29.91 9.27
N MET A 410 -7.40 30.73 8.73
CA MET A 410 -5.96 30.58 8.95
C MET A 410 -5.56 30.83 10.41
N GLU A 411 -6.15 31.82 11.05
CA GLU A 411 -5.95 32.07 12.49
C GLU A 411 -6.36 30.84 13.31
N LYS A 412 -7.50 30.21 12.98
CA LYS A 412 -7.97 28.95 13.60
C LYS A 412 -6.94 27.82 13.43
N ILE A 413 -6.32 27.68 12.25
CA ILE A 413 -5.23 26.70 12.03
C ILE A 413 -4.06 26.98 12.98
N LEU A 414 -3.55 28.22 12.99
CA LEU A 414 -2.39 28.60 13.80
C LEU A 414 -2.67 28.43 15.30
N ASP A 415 -3.85 28.80 15.76
CA ASP A 415 -4.25 28.65 17.17
C ASP A 415 -4.45 27.18 17.56
N THR A 416 -4.94 26.35 16.64
CA THR A 416 -5.02 24.90 16.84
C THR A 416 -3.63 24.30 16.99
N MET A 417 -2.67 24.69 16.15
CA MET A 417 -1.28 24.24 16.30
C MET A 417 -0.67 24.68 17.63
N LYS A 418 -0.91 25.92 18.08
CA LYS A 418 -0.44 26.40 19.39
C LYS A 418 -0.99 25.57 20.54
N ALA A 419 -2.27 25.17 20.47
CA ALA A 419 -2.91 24.37 21.51
C ALA A 419 -2.27 22.96 21.68
N TYR A 420 -1.52 22.46 20.70
CA TYR A 420 -0.74 21.22 20.84
C TYR A 420 0.59 21.41 21.57
N LEU A 421 1.10 22.65 21.66
CA LEU A 421 2.34 23.01 22.35
C LEU A 421 2.16 23.22 23.87
N ASP A 422 0.91 23.48 24.29
CA ASP A 422 0.49 23.54 25.70
C ASP A 422 0.25 22.12 26.29
#